data_AF-A0A7C3T1F3-F1
#
_entry.id   AF-A0A7C3T1F3-F1
#
_cell.length_a   1.000
_cell.length_b   1.000
_cell.length_c   1.000
_cell.angle_alpha   90.00
_cell.angle_beta   90.00
_cell.angle_gamma   90.00
#
_symmetry.space_group_name_H-M   'P 1'
#
loop_
_entity.id
_entity.type
_entity.pdbx_description
1 polymer ?
#
loop_
_entity_poly.entity_id
_entity_poly.type
_entity_poly.pdbx_seq_one_letter_code
_entity_poly.pdbx_strand_id
1 'polypeptide(L)'
;MSEKKELEKTRNIGIIAHIDAGKTTTTERILYYTGKTYKIGEVHEGTAVMDWMEQERERGITITAAATTAFWREHQINIIDTPGHVDFTVEVERSLRVLDG
;
A
#
# COMPACT_ATOMS: atom_id res chain seq x y z
N MET A 1 -6.85 -12.94 27.59
CA MET A 1 -5.73 -13.59 26.87
C MET A 1 -5.88 -13.63 25.34
N SER A 2 -7.01 -13.18 24.77
CA SER A 2 -7.27 -13.20 23.31
C SER A 2 -6.56 -12.08 22.54
N GLU A 3 -6.69 -10.82 22.99
CA GLU A 3 -6.18 -9.64 22.26
C GLU A 3 -4.67 -9.63 22.04
N LYS A 4 -3.89 -10.10 23.03
CA LYS A 4 -2.43 -10.11 22.93
C LYS A 4 -1.93 -11.00 21.77
N LYS A 5 -2.65 -12.10 21.52
CA LYS A 5 -2.31 -13.08 20.48
C LYS A 5 -2.70 -12.58 19.08
N GLU A 6 -3.69 -11.69 18.98
CA GLU A 6 -4.05 -10.99 17.74
C GLU A 6 -3.05 -9.88 17.41
N LEU A 7 -2.61 -9.11 18.41
CA LEU A 7 -1.59 -8.08 18.23
C LEU A 7 -0.26 -8.65 17.71
N GLU A 8 0.18 -9.80 18.21
CA GLU A 8 1.38 -10.51 17.73
C GLU A 8 1.29 -10.94 16.25
N LYS A 9 0.07 -11.07 15.73
CA LYS A 9 -0.21 -11.48 14.34
C LYS A 9 -0.50 -10.30 13.41
N THR A 10 -0.54 -9.07 13.92
CA THR A 10 -0.72 -7.85 13.11
C THR A 10 0.63 -7.33 12.62
N ARG A 11 0.68 -6.89 11.37
CA ARG A 11 1.86 -6.25 10.74
C ARG A 11 1.41 -4.96 10.06
N ASN A 12 1.86 -3.82 10.54
CA ASN A 12 1.66 -2.54 9.87
C ASN A 12 2.91 -2.24 9.04
N ILE A 13 2.81 -2.34 7.71
CA ILE A 13 3.93 -2.18 6.78
C ILE A 13 3.68 -1.05 5.78
N GLY A 14 4.74 -0.33 5.42
CA GLY A 14 4.70 0.71 4.37
C GLY A 14 5.57 0.36 3.18
N ILE A 15 5.06 0.63 1.97
CA ILE A 15 5.85 0.49 0.74
C ILE A 15 6.32 1.89 0.33
N ILE A 16 7.61 2.14 0.57
CA ILE A 16 8.25 3.46 0.42
C ILE A 16 9.51 3.33 -0.42
N ALA A 17 9.62 4.18 -1.43
CA ALA A 17 10.71 4.25 -2.41
C ALA A 17 10.54 5.49 -3.30
N HIS A 18 11.58 5.83 -4.07
CA HIS A 18 11.58 6.93 -5.05
C HIS A 18 10.53 6.74 -6.17
N ILE A 19 10.20 7.79 -6.95
CA ILE A 19 9.34 7.68 -8.15
C ILE A 19 9.83 6.56 -9.08
N ASP A 20 8.88 5.89 -9.73
CA ASP A 20 9.08 4.79 -10.69
C ASP A 20 9.79 3.54 -10.15
N ALA A 21 9.91 3.39 -8.82
CA ALA A 21 10.48 2.19 -8.18
C ALA A 21 9.50 1.00 -8.08
N GLY A 22 8.28 1.13 -8.61
CA GLY A 22 7.27 0.05 -8.59
C GLY A 22 6.60 -0.20 -7.22
N LYS A 23 6.48 0.83 -6.37
CA LYS A 23 5.80 0.74 -5.05
C LYS A 23 4.37 0.20 -5.18
N THR A 24 3.54 0.92 -5.93
CA THR A 24 2.13 0.59 -6.13
C THR A 24 1.97 -0.71 -6.89
N THR A 25 2.83 -0.99 -7.88
CA THR A 25 2.87 -2.30 -8.55
C THR A 25 3.15 -3.44 -7.55
N THR A 26 4.06 -3.23 -6.60
CA THR A 26 4.35 -4.21 -5.54
C THR A 26 3.14 -4.39 -4.63
N THR A 27 2.48 -3.30 -4.23
CA THR A 27 1.24 -3.34 -3.45
C THR A 27 0.16 -4.16 -4.16
N GLU A 28 -0.13 -3.89 -5.42
CA GLU A 28 -1.12 -4.63 -6.23
C GLU A 28 -0.83 -6.14 -6.29
N ARG A 29 0.45 -6.53 -6.41
CA ARG A 29 0.85 -7.94 -6.37
C ARG A 29 0.62 -8.56 -5.00
N ILE A 30 0.89 -7.85 -3.91
CA ILE A 30 0.58 -8.35 -2.55
C ILE A 30 -0.92 -8.60 -2.41
N LEU A 31 -1.78 -7.69 -2.87
CA LEU A 31 -3.23 -7.87 -2.82
C LEU A 31 -3.70 -9.07 -3.63
N TYR A 32 -3.12 -9.28 -4.81
CA TYR A 32 -3.44 -10.43 -5.65
C TYR A 32 -3.02 -11.74 -4.99
N TYR A 33 -1.77 -11.84 -4.51
CA TYR A 33 -1.26 -13.06 -3.90
C TYR A 33 -1.93 -13.40 -2.56
N THR A 34 -2.40 -12.39 -1.82
CA THR A 34 -3.22 -12.59 -0.61
C THR A 34 -4.68 -12.89 -0.90
N GLY A 35 -5.11 -12.85 -2.18
CA GLY A 35 -6.49 -13.09 -2.60
C GLY A 35 -7.45 -11.95 -2.29
N LYS A 36 -6.94 -10.76 -1.91
CA LYS A 36 -7.74 -9.55 -1.67
C LYS A 36 -8.31 -9.00 -2.98
N THR A 37 -7.56 -9.09 -4.07
CA THR A 37 -7.99 -8.72 -5.43
C THR A 37 -7.94 -9.95 -6.35
N TYR A 38 -8.94 -10.06 -7.21
CA TYR A 38 -9.06 -11.18 -8.18
C TYR A 38 -8.36 -10.90 -9.51
N LYS A 39 -7.93 -9.65 -9.71
CA LYS A 39 -7.17 -9.15 -10.86
C LYS A 39 -5.99 -8.33 -10.34
N ILE A 40 -4.94 -8.30 -11.14
CA ILE A 40 -3.77 -7.48 -10.87
C ILE A 40 -3.99 -6.13 -11.55
N GLY A 41 -4.00 -5.04 -10.77
CA GLY A 41 -4.03 -3.69 -11.31
C GLY A 41 -2.65 -3.26 -11.81
N GLU A 42 -2.64 -2.41 -12.84
CA GLU A 42 -1.43 -1.73 -13.32
C GLU A 42 -1.63 -0.21 -13.27
N VAL A 43 -0.63 0.48 -12.72
CA VAL A 43 -0.62 1.95 -12.56
C VAL A 43 -0.67 2.64 -13.92
N HIS A 44 0.14 2.16 -14.88
CA HIS A 44 0.22 2.75 -16.22
C HIS A 44 -1.06 2.57 -17.04
N GLU A 45 -1.88 1.58 -16.72
CA GLU A 45 -3.17 1.36 -17.36
C GLU A 45 -4.32 2.03 -16.57
N GLY A 46 -4.03 2.71 -15.46
CA GLY A 46 -5.02 3.32 -14.58
C GLY A 46 -5.95 2.32 -13.89
N THR A 47 -5.56 1.04 -13.83
CA THR A 47 -6.36 -0.05 -13.26
C THR A 47 -5.94 -0.41 -11.84
N ALA A 48 -4.90 0.24 -11.30
CA ALA A 48 -4.48 0.10 -9.92
C ALA A 48 -5.63 0.43 -8.97
N VAL A 49 -5.87 -0.44 -7.99
CA VAL A 49 -6.97 -0.30 -7.03
C VAL A 49 -6.64 0.80 -6.00
N MET A 50 -5.36 1.00 -5.72
CA MET A 50 -4.88 1.99 -4.75
C MET A 50 -4.94 3.44 -5.26
N ASP A 51 -4.76 3.67 -6.57
CA ASP A 51 -4.85 4.99 -7.19
C ASP A 51 -6.31 5.30 -7.54
N TRP A 52 -7.04 5.89 -6.58
CA TRP A 52 -8.47 6.17 -6.72
C TRP A 52 -8.76 7.56 -7.28
N MET A 53 -7.80 8.49 -7.19
CA MET A 53 -7.97 9.82 -7.77
C MET A 53 -7.78 9.79 -9.29
N GLU A 54 -8.62 10.53 -10.01
CA GLU A 54 -8.52 10.67 -11.47
C GLU A 54 -7.14 11.19 -11.89
N GLN A 55 -6.58 12.13 -11.14
CA GLN A 55 -5.25 12.71 -11.37
C GLN A 55 -4.11 11.70 -11.19
N GLU A 56 -4.25 10.75 -10.26
CA GLU A 56 -3.26 9.68 -10.06
C GLU A 56 -3.25 8.76 -11.28
N ARG A 57 -4.43 8.38 -11.77
CA ARG A 57 -4.59 7.53 -12.97
C ARG A 57 -4.14 8.22 -14.25
N GLU A 58 -4.49 9.49 -14.44
CA GLU A 58 -4.08 10.26 -15.62
C GLU A 58 -2.56 10.45 -15.70
N ARG A 59 -1.90 10.62 -14.56
CA ARG A 59 -0.46 10.90 -14.49
C ARG A 59 0.39 9.67 -14.24
N GLY A 60 -0.21 8.54 -13.86
CA GLY A 60 0.50 7.31 -13.49
C GLY A 60 1.40 7.48 -12.26
N ILE A 61 1.01 8.35 -11.31
CA ILE A 61 1.75 8.59 -10.07
C ILE A 61 0.80 8.45 -8.87
N THR A 62 1.34 8.00 -7.75
CA THR A 62 0.65 8.02 -6.46
C THR A 62 0.85 9.40 -5.81
N ILE A 63 -0.26 10.04 -5.43
CA ILE A 63 -0.30 11.36 -4.79
C ILE A 63 -0.64 11.21 -3.31
N THR A 64 -1.60 10.34 -3.00
CA THR A 64 -2.07 10.10 -1.64
C THR A 64 -1.68 8.74 -1.11
N ALA A 65 -1.43 8.67 0.21
CA ALA A 65 -1.18 7.39 0.84
C ALA A 65 -2.48 6.56 0.88
N ALA A 66 -2.42 5.32 0.41
CA ALA A 66 -3.55 4.39 0.41
C ALA A 66 -3.31 3.30 1.46
N ALA A 67 -4.30 3.05 2.32
CA ALA A 67 -4.23 2.02 3.35
C ALA A 67 -5.18 0.87 3.03
N THR A 68 -4.69 -0.37 3.16
CA THR A 68 -5.47 -1.59 2.93
C THR A 68 -5.05 -2.70 3.88
N THR A 69 -5.95 -3.66 4.11
CA THR A 69 -5.68 -4.82 4.97
C THR A 69 -5.74 -6.09 4.16
N ALA A 70 -4.72 -6.93 4.24
CA ALA A 70 -4.65 -8.25 3.62
C ALA A 70 -4.36 -9.32 4.68
N PHE A 71 -4.64 -10.58 4.37
CA PHE A 71 -4.35 -11.71 5.25
C PHE A 71 -3.37 -12.65 4.59
N TRP A 72 -2.29 -13.00 5.30
CA TRP A 72 -1.27 -13.93 4.80
C TRP A 72 -0.79 -14.84 5.92
N ARG A 73 -0.89 -16.16 5.72
CA ARG A 73 -0.41 -17.19 6.68
C ARG A 73 -0.79 -16.88 8.14
N GLU A 74 -2.08 -16.71 8.39
CA GLU A 74 -2.67 -16.33 9.70
C GLU A 74 -2.29 -14.95 10.26
N HIS A 75 -1.57 -14.11 9.50
CA HIS A 75 -1.24 -12.75 9.91
C HIS A 75 -2.14 -11.74 9.21
N GLN A 76 -2.55 -10.72 9.95
CA GLN A 76 -3.18 -9.53 9.39
C GLN A 76 -2.09 -8.54 8.99
N ILE A 77 -2.07 -8.12 7.73
CA ILE A 77 -1.11 -7.17 7.19
C ILE A 77 -1.88 -5.92 6.81
N ASN A 78 -1.60 -4.80 7.48
CA ASN A 78 -2.07 -3.48 7.10
C ASN A 78 -0.97 -2.82 6.28
N ILE A 79 -1.25 -2.54 5.02
CA ILE A 79 -0.31 -2.01 4.03
C ILE A 79 -0.64 -0.56 3.81
N ILE A 80 0.37 0.31 3.86
CA ILE A 80 0.29 1.70 3.42
C ILE A 80 1.15 1.86 2.16
N ASP A 81 0.50 2.11 1.03
CA ASP A 81 1.19 2.51 -0.20
C ASP A 81 1.43 4.01 -0.16
N THR A 82 2.66 4.45 -0.37
CA THR A 82 3.05 5.86 -0.20
C THR A 82 3.47 6.51 -1.52
N PRO A 83 3.26 7.83 -1.66
CA PRO A 83 3.75 8.56 -2.82
C PRO A 83 5.28 8.57 -2.85
N GLY A 84 5.84 8.45 -4.06
CA GLY A 84 7.31 8.46 -4.26
C GLY A 84 7.88 9.82 -4.65
N HIS A 85 7.01 10.79 -4.92
CA HIS A 85 7.40 12.09 -5.40
C HIS A 85 7.73 13.02 -4.23
N VAL A 86 8.80 13.80 -4.38
CA VAL A 86 9.31 14.69 -3.32
C VAL A 86 8.28 15.72 -2.87
N ASP A 87 7.38 16.14 -3.77
CA ASP A 87 6.30 17.08 -3.47
C ASP A 87 5.29 16.53 -2.44
N PHE A 88 5.30 15.21 -2.19
CA PHE A 88 4.40 14.54 -1.25
C PHE A 88 5.14 13.93 -0.05
N THR A 89 6.33 14.44 0.28
CA THR A 89 7.13 13.98 1.43
C THR A 89 6.36 14.00 2.76
N VAL A 90 5.41 14.95 2.93
CA VAL A 90 4.56 15.03 4.13
C VAL A 90 3.72 13.76 4.34
N GLU A 91 3.19 13.15 3.26
CA GLU A 91 2.43 11.91 3.34
C GLU A 91 3.31 10.71 3.72
N VAL A 92 4.56 10.69 3.22
CA VAL A 92 5.56 9.68 3.60
C VAL A 92 5.91 9.80 5.08
N GLU A 93 6.19 11.01 5.58
CA GLU A 93 6.50 11.24 7.00
C GLU A 93 5.33 10.87 7.92
N ARG A 94 4.10 11.16 7.49
CA ARG A 94 2.90 10.78 8.24
C ARG A 94 2.74 9.27 8.29
N SER A 95 2.97 8.58 7.18
CA SER A 95 2.89 7.12 7.09
C SER A 95 3.92 6.47 8.01
N LEU A 96 5.17 6.94 8.03
CA LEU A 96 6.23 6.39 8.89
C LEU A 96 5.89 6.38 10.39
N ARG A 97 5.01 7.27 10.87
CA ARG A 97 4.62 7.34 12.28
C ARG A 97 3.62 6.25 12.71
N VAL A 98 2.97 5.60 11.75
CA VAL A 98 1.94 4.56 11.99
C VAL A 98 2.40 3.16 11.58
N LEU A 99 3.63 3.03 11.08
CA LEU A 99 4.20 1.75 10.65
C LEU A 99 5.03 1.12 11.76
N ASP A 100 4.94 -0.20 11.87
CA ASP A 100 5.79 -0.99 12.76
C ASP A 100 7.11 -1.41 12.07
N GLY A 101 7.15 -1.37 10.72
CA GLY A 101 8.31 -1.70 9.90
C GLY A 101 8.09 -1.52 8.40
#